data_AF-A0A3D4X9D1-F1
#
_entry.id   AF-A0A3D4X9D1-F1
#
_cell.length_a   1.000
_cell.length_b   1.000
_cell.length_c   1.000
_cell.angle_alpha   90.00
_cell.angle_beta   90.00
_cell.angle_gamma   90.00
#
_symmetry.space_group_name_H-M   'P 1'
#
loop_
_entity.id
_entity.type
_entity.pdbx_description
1 polymer ?
#
loop_
_entity_poly.entity_id
_entity_poly.type
_entity_poly.pdbx_seq_one_letter_code
_entity_poly.pdbx_strand_id
1 'polypeptide(L)'
;MKQYFSFQWHITDECDQRCKHCYIFSEDNGKKPDAMTWEQMQDVVDNCCDMCEMYDRLPYFYLTGGDPILHPDFWRLPALLKEKNIPFTIMGNPFHLNDEVCKQLKSYGCQKYQLSLDGMRETHDWFRKPGSFDCTLEKIACIKNAGIRSV
;
A
#
# COMPACT_ATOMS: atom_id res chain seq x y z
N MET A 1 -17.51 -20.05 7.02
CA MET A 1 -16.27 -19.53 6.40
C MET A 1 -15.61 -18.59 7.39
N LYS A 2 -14.30 -18.73 7.65
CA LYS A 2 -13.58 -17.80 8.53
C LYS A 2 -13.64 -16.39 7.95
N GLN A 3 -13.87 -15.40 8.78
CA GLN A 3 -13.92 -13.99 8.37
C GLN A 3 -12.51 -13.38 8.38
N TYR A 4 -12.28 -12.41 7.51
CA TYR A 4 -11.03 -11.65 7.52
C TYR A 4 -11.00 -10.68 8.70
N PHE A 5 -9.82 -10.54 9.32
CA PHE A 5 -9.45 -9.41 10.16
C PHE A 5 -8.44 -8.56 9.38
N SER A 6 -8.72 -7.27 9.22
CA SER A 6 -7.91 -6.38 8.40
C SER A 6 -6.98 -5.52 9.25
N PHE A 7 -5.70 -5.48 8.88
CA PHE A 7 -4.70 -4.60 9.47
C PHE A 7 -4.32 -3.52 8.46
N GLN A 8 -4.46 -2.25 8.83
CA GLN A 8 -3.83 -1.16 8.09
C GLN A 8 -2.44 -0.96 8.65
N TRP A 9 -1.43 -1.09 7.79
CA TRP A 9 -0.05 -1.21 8.24
C TRP A 9 0.86 -0.28 7.47
N HIS A 10 1.45 0.66 8.19
CA HIS A 10 2.44 1.60 7.68
C HIS A 10 3.81 0.94 7.80
N ILE A 11 4.47 0.72 6.65
CA ILE A 11 5.80 0.09 6.63
C ILE A 11 6.93 1.12 6.43
N THR A 12 6.59 2.30 5.90
CA THR A 12 7.50 3.42 5.71
C THR A 12 6.73 4.74 5.69
N ASP A 13 7.38 5.82 6.10
CA ASP A 13 6.90 7.19 5.91
C ASP A 13 7.33 7.80 4.57
N GLU A 14 8.27 7.15 3.85
CA GLU A 14 8.80 7.66 2.59
C GLU A 14 7.71 7.71 1.51
N CYS A 15 7.68 8.81 0.75
CA CYS A 15 6.66 9.03 -0.27
C CYS A 15 7.20 9.96 -1.37
N ASP A 16 6.70 9.84 -2.59
CA ASP A 16 7.07 10.76 -3.69
C ASP A 16 6.11 11.95 -3.82
N GLN A 17 5.13 12.03 -2.91
CA GLN A 17 4.20 13.13 -2.76
C GLN A 17 4.43 13.85 -1.42
N ARG A 18 4.09 15.14 -1.40
CA ARG A 18 4.09 15.97 -0.20
C ARG A 18 2.73 16.67 -0.10
N CYS A 19 1.68 15.85 0.01
CA CYS A 19 0.30 16.33 0.01
C CYS A 19 0.04 17.24 1.21
N LYS A 20 -0.72 18.31 0.98
CA LYS A 20 -1.01 19.33 2.00
C LYS A 20 -1.80 18.82 3.21
N HIS A 21 -2.53 17.71 3.07
CA HIS A 21 -3.35 17.10 4.12
C HIS A 21 -2.72 15.84 4.74
N CYS A 22 -1.55 15.42 4.25
CA CYS A 22 -0.94 14.18 4.68
C CYS A 22 -0.56 14.26 6.16
N TYR A 23 -1.13 13.43 7.01
CA TYR A 23 -0.83 13.45 8.44
C TYR A 23 0.62 13.05 8.71
N ILE A 24 1.18 12.09 7.97
CA ILE A 24 2.60 11.68 8.07
C ILE A 24 3.54 12.86 7.78
N PHE A 25 3.28 13.60 6.69
CA PHE A 25 4.10 14.77 6.36
C PHE A 25 3.76 15.99 7.22
N SER A 26 2.54 16.16 7.70
CA SER A 26 2.19 17.27 8.58
C SER A 26 2.83 17.16 9.96
N GLU A 27 3.19 15.94 10.38
CA GLU A 27 4.01 15.67 11.56
C GLU A 27 5.52 15.86 11.29
N ASP A 28 5.90 16.07 10.03
CA ASP A 28 7.29 16.18 9.58
C ASP A 28 7.84 17.60 9.84
N ASN A 29 8.33 17.79 11.07
CA ASN A 29 9.11 18.96 11.50
C ASN A 29 10.60 18.86 11.08
N GLY A 30 10.89 18.29 9.90
CA GLY A 30 12.26 18.04 9.43
C GLY A 30 12.90 16.77 9.99
N LYS A 31 12.08 15.75 10.31
CA LYS A 31 12.58 14.43 10.72
C LYS A 31 12.89 13.60 9.47
N LYS A 32 13.78 12.62 9.63
CA LYS A 32 13.98 11.63 8.56
C LYS A 32 12.76 10.69 8.51
N PRO A 33 12.25 10.34 7.32
CA PRO A 33 11.22 9.32 7.18
C PRO A 33 11.64 8.03 7.88
N ASP A 34 10.74 7.47 8.70
CA ASP A 34 10.97 6.19 9.35
C ASP A 34 10.61 5.03 8.40
N ALA A 35 11.24 3.89 8.61
CA ALA A 35 10.98 2.67 7.85
C ALA A 35 11.23 1.45 8.75
N MET A 36 10.33 0.48 8.68
CA MET A 36 10.49 -0.74 9.46
C MET A 36 11.69 -1.54 8.97
N THR A 37 12.45 -2.12 9.90
CA THR A 37 13.44 -3.12 9.49
C THR A 37 12.75 -4.38 9.00
N TRP A 38 13.47 -5.20 8.24
CA TRP A 38 12.95 -6.48 7.77
C TRP A 38 12.51 -7.37 8.94
N GLU A 39 13.29 -7.43 10.01
CA GLU A 39 13.00 -8.22 11.21
C GLU A 39 11.69 -7.75 11.87
N GLN A 40 11.50 -6.43 12.01
CA GLN A 40 10.25 -5.88 12.56
C GLN A 40 9.04 -6.24 11.70
N MET A 41 9.20 -6.25 10.37
CA MET A 41 8.11 -6.66 9.47
C MET A 41 7.77 -8.15 9.61
N GLN A 42 8.77 -9.02 9.78
CA GLN A 42 8.52 -10.43 10.05
C GLN A 42 7.77 -10.62 11.37
N ASP A 43 8.23 -9.98 12.43
CA ASP A 43 7.61 -10.05 13.76
C ASP A 43 6.16 -9.60 13.73
N VAL A 44 5.84 -8.52 13.01
CA VAL A 44 4.45 -8.06 12.85
C VAL A 44 3.59 -9.09 12.13
N VAL A 45 4.09 -9.67 11.03
CA VAL A 45 3.34 -10.69 10.29
C VAL A 45 3.05 -11.90 11.17
N ASP A 46 4.03 -12.37 11.93
CA ASP A 46 3.87 -13.52 12.83
C ASP A 46 2.88 -13.21 13.96
N ASN A 47 3.02 -12.07 14.64
CA ASN A 47 2.08 -11.63 15.68
C ASN A 47 0.64 -11.49 15.17
N CYS A 48 0.44 -10.97 13.95
CA CYS A 48 -0.87 -10.88 13.34
C CYS A 48 -1.45 -12.26 12.98
N CYS A 49 -0.62 -13.21 12.56
CA CYS A 49 -1.04 -14.58 12.31
C CYS A 49 -1.48 -15.28 13.60
N ASP A 50 -0.68 -15.19 14.66
CA ASP A 50 -0.98 -15.78 15.97
C ASP A 50 -2.29 -15.22 16.54
N MET A 51 -2.49 -13.90 16.44
CA MET A 51 -3.74 -13.27 16.83
C MET A 51 -4.91 -13.80 15.99
N CYS A 52 -4.78 -13.84 14.67
CA CYS A 52 -5.86 -14.34 13.81
C CYS A 52 -6.18 -15.82 14.09
N GLU A 53 -5.19 -16.65 14.38
CA GLU A 53 -5.40 -18.04 14.79
C GLU A 53 -6.19 -18.12 16.10
N MET A 54 -5.77 -17.35 17.12
CA MET A 54 -6.44 -17.29 18.42
C MET A 54 -7.92 -16.89 18.32
N TYR A 55 -8.25 -15.95 17.44
CA TYR A 55 -9.61 -15.41 17.29
C TYR A 55 -10.42 -16.03 16.14
N ASP A 56 -9.94 -17.12 15.56
CA ASP A 56 -10.56 -17.79 14.40
C ASP A 56 -10.88 -16.83 13.24
N ARG A 57 -9.84 -16.12 12.80
CA ARG A 57 -9.85 -15.14 11.70
C ARG A 57 -8.82 -15.48 10.64
N LEU A 58 -8.99 -14.89 9.46
CA LEU A 58 -7.98 -14.86 8.41
C LEU A 58 -7.31 -13.48 8.40
N PRO A 59 -5.97 -13.38 8.41
CA PRO A 59 -5.31 -12.09 8.28
C PRO A 59 -5.55 -11.49 6.88
N TYR A 60 -5.64 -10.17 6.82
CA TYR A 60 -5.67 -9.40 5.58
C TYR A 60 -4.93 -8.08 5.81
N PHE A 61 -3.97 -7.73 4.96
CA PHE A 61 -3.19 -6.51 5.12
C PHE A 61 -3.58 -5.42 4.13
N TYR A 62 -3.67 -4.19 4.61
CA TYR A 62 -3.63 -2.98 3.81
C TYR A 62 -2.26 -2.35 4.01
N LEU A 63 -1.33 -2.61 3.09
CA LEU A 63 0.02 -2.07 3.14
C LEU A 63 0.01 -0.62 2.68
N THR A 64 0.54 0.27 3.51
CA THR A 64 0.48 1.72 3.33
C THR A 64 1.63 2.43 4.08
N GLY A 65 1.41 3.69 4.48
CA GLY A 65 2.37 4.58 5.10
C GLY A 65 2.46 5.85 4.27
N GLY A 66 3.65 6.19 3.81
CA GLY A 66 3.85 7.01 2.62
C GLY A 66 3.42 6.26 1.37
N ASP A 67 4.38 5.89 0.52
CA ASP A 67 4.17 4.93 -0.56
C ASP A 67 4.91 3.62 -0.24
N PRO A 68 4.20 2.50 0.04
CA PRO A 68 4.85 1.27 0.46
C PRO A 68 5.82 0.70 -0.58
N ILE A 69 5.64 0.98 -1.88
CA ILE A 69 6.53 0.49 -2.94
C ILE A 69 7.95 1.04 -2.81
N LEU A 70 8.11 2.20 -2.16
CA LEU A 70 9.40 2.84 -1.94
C LEU A 70 10.23 2.19 -0.83
N HIS A 71 9.62 1.34 0.00
CA HIS A 71 10.37 0.62 1.04
C HIS A 71 11.44 -0.28 0.39
N PRO A 72 12.71 -0.27 0.85
CA PRO A 72 13.80 -1.04 0.22
C PRO A 72 13.52 -2.56 0.18
N ASP A 73 12.90 -3.08 1.23
CA ASP A 73 12.47 -4.48 1.31
C ASP A 73 11.03 -4.72 0.84
N PHE A 74 10.39 -3.77 0.15
CA PHE A 74 8.98 -3.87 -0.22
C PHE A 74 8.67 -5.23 -0.85
N TRP A 75 9.41 -5.66 -1.88
CA TRP A 75 9.11 -6.89 -2.60
C TRP A 75 9.32 -8.18 -1.79
N ARG A 76 10.10 -8.14 -0.70
CA ARG A 76 10.25 -9.28 0.21
C ARG A 76 9.00 -9.50 1.05
N LEU A 77 8.28 -8.43 1.38
CA LEU A 77 7.08 -8.53 2.22
C LEU A 77 5.90 -9.23 1.53
N PRO A 78 5.43 -8.86 0.32
CA PRO A 78 4.44 -9.62 -0.43
C PRO A 78 4.86 -11.06 -0.73
N ALA A 79 6.16 -11.34 -0.86
CA ALA A 79 6.65 -12.71 -0.99
C ALA A 79 6.36 -13.53 0.28
N LEU A 80 6.69 -12.98 1.46
CA LEU A 80 6.36 -13.58 2.76
C LEU A 80 4.84 -13.76 2.95
N LEU A 81 4.04 -12.75 2.59
CA LEU A 81 2.58 -12.84 2.67
C LEU A 81 2.03 -13.95 1.77
N LYS A 82 2.58 -14.09 0.55
CA LYS A 82 2.23 -15.17 -0.39
C LYS A 82 2.55 -16.55 0.19
N GLU A 83 3.73 -16.74 0.78
CA GLU A 83 4.12 -18.00 1.41
C GLU A 83 3.13 -18.44 2.50
N LYS A 84 2.60 -17.47 3.25
CA LYS A 84 1.57 -17.68 4.27
C LYS A 84 0.13 -17.70 3.72
N ASN A 85 -0.07 -17.60 2.41
CA ASN A 85 -1.37 -17.50 1.73
C ASN A 85 -2.24 -16.32 2.21
N ILE A 86 -1.60 -15.20 2.56
CA ILE A 86 -2.26 -14.00 3.07
C ILE A 86 -2.47 -13.00 1.92
N PRO A 87 -3.72 -12.72 1.50
CA PRO A 87 -3.97 -11.68 0.52
C PRO A 87 -3.80 -10.28 1.12
N PHE A 88 -3.56 -9.30 0.26
CA PHE A 88 -3.39 -7.91 0.69
C PHE A 88 -3.95 -6.90 -0.31
N THR A 89 -4.08 -5.67 0.18
CA THR A 89 -4.35 -4.45 -0.57
C THR A 89 -3.15 -3.51 -0.46
N ILE A 90 -2.83 -2.80 -1.53
CA ILE A 90 -1.95 -1.63 -1.45
C ILE A 90 -2.80 -0.36 -1.35
N MET A 91 -2.43 0.52 -0.42
CA MET A 91 -2.85 1.92 -0.43
C MET A 91 -1.60 2.76 -0.66
N GLY A 92 -1.42 3.20 -1.91
CA GLY A 92 -0.21 3.88 -2.37
C GLY A 92 -0.53 4.92 -3.45
N ASN A 93 0.51 5.54 -4.00
CA ASN A 93 0.34 6.55 -5.04
C ASN A 93 0.52 5.92 -6.45
N PRO A 94 0.05 6.57 -7.53
CA PRO A 94 0.02 5.95 -8.85
C PRO A 94 1.39 5.90 -9.56
N PHE A 95 2.40 6.61 -9.10
CA PHE A 95 3.55 6.98 -9.95
C PHE A 95 4.46 5.80 -10.31
N HIS A 96 4.52 4.78 -9.46
CA HIS A 96 5.32 3.57 -9.70
C HIS A 96 4.55 2.47 -10.41
N LEU A 97 3.29 2.70 -10.75
CA LEU A 97 2.47 1.69 -11.40
C LEU A 97 2.72 1.66 -12.91
N ASN A 98 3.11 0.48 -13.37
CA ASN A 98 3.08 0.07 -14.77
C ASN A 98 2.55 -1.36 -14.84
N ASP A 99 2.47 -1.92 -16.05
CA ASP A 99 1.91 -3.25 -16.27
C ASP A 99 2.75 -4.35 -15.60
N GLU A 100 4.07 -4.23 -15.60
CA GLU A 100 4.99 -5.18 -14.95
C GLU A 100 4.78 -5.19 -13.43
N VAL A 101 4.78 -4.02 -12.80
CA VAL A 101 4.56 -3.85 -11.35
C VAL A 101 3.19 -4.37 -10.94
N CYS A 102 2.13 -4.05 -11.70
CA CYS A 102 0.79 -4.53 -11.39
C CYS A 102 0.70 -6.07 -11.52
N LYS A 103 1.30 -6.66 -12.55
CA LYS A 103 1.37 -8.13 -12.71
C LYS A 103 2.16 -8.78 -11.58
N GLN A 104 3.28 -8.19 -11.18
CA GLN A 104 4.09 -8.68 -10.07
C GLN A 104 3.30 -8.64 -8.74
N LEU A 105 2.67 -7.50 -8.43
CA LEU A 105 1.77 -7.38 -7.27
C LEU A 105 0.67 -8.45 -7.27
N LYS A 106 0.02 -8.66 -8.42
CA LYS A 106 -1.01 -9.69 -8.57
C LYS A 106 -0.47 -11.08 -8.25
N SER A 107 0.72 -11.40 -8.76
CA SER A 107 1.39 -12.69 -8.55
C SER A 107 1.72 -12.98 -7.08
N TYR A 108 1.84 -11.94 -6.25
CA TYR A 108 2.03 -12.05 -4.80
C TYR A 108 0.72 -12.13 -4.00
N GLY A 109 -0.44 -12.00 -4.65
CA GLY A 109 -1.73 -12.08 -3.97
C GLY A 109 -2.35 -10.71 -3.66
N CYS A 110 -1.87 -9.63 -4.28
CA CYS A 110 -2.56 -8.33 -4.22
C CYS A 110 -3.96 -8.46 -4.84
N GLN A 111 -4.98 -8.13 -4.07
CA GLN A 111 -6.38 -8.18 -4.50
C GLN A 111 -6.92 -6.82 -4.92
N LYS A 112 -6.47 -5.76 -4.24
CA LYS A 112 -6.94 -4.40 -4.47
C LYS A 112 -5.78 -3.41 -4.45
N TYR A 113 -5.92 -2.35 -5.23
CA TYR A 113 -5.06 -1.18 -5.16
C TYR A 113 -5.96 0.03 -4.96
N GLN A 114 -5.82 0.70 -3.82
CA GLN A 114 -6.60 1.89 -3.49
C GLN A 114 -5.85 3.13 -3.98
N LEU A 115 -6.46 3.85 -4.91
CA LEU A 115 -5.98 5.12 -5.43
C LEU A 115 -6.70 6.26 -4.73
N SER A 116 -6.02 7.38 -4.52
CA SER A 116 -6.66 8.54 -3.93
C SER A 116 -7.09 9.53 -5.00
N LEU A 117 -8.31 10.08 -4.86
CA LEU A 117 -8.82 11.18 -5.68
C LEU A 117 -9.53 12.22 -4.78
N ASP A 118 -8.80 13.26 -4.38
CA ASP A 118 -9.31 14.27 -3.43
C ASP A 118 -10.06 15.46 -4.09
N GLY A 119 -10.70 15.23 -5.23
CA GLY A 119 -11.48 16.24 -5.94
C GLY A 119 -11.28 16.22 -7.45
N MET A 120 -11.81 17.25 -8.12
CA MET A 120 -11.57 17.47 -9.55
C MET A 120 -10.12 17.86 -9.78
N ARG A 121 -9.65 17.70 -11.03
CA ARG A 121 -8.28 17.97 -11.49
C ARG A 121 -7.53 19.07 -10.74
N GLU A 122 -8.04 20.30 -10.80
CA GLU A 122 -7.37 21.46 -10.19
C GLU A 122 -7.25 21.33 -8.66
N THR A 123 -8.31 20.89 -8.00
CA THR A 123 -8.33 20.68 -6.54
C THR A 123 -7.41 19.54 -6.12
N HIS A 124 -7.46 18.42 -6.84
CA HIS A 124 -6.63 17.24 -6.58
C HIS A 124 -5.14 17.58 -6.71
N ASP A 125 -4.77 18.22 -7.82
CA ASP A 125 -3.39 18.60 -8.09
C ASP A 125 -2.88 19.67 -7.11
N TRP A 126 -3.76 20.59 -6.66
CA TRP A 126 -3.42 21.58 -5.63
C TRP A 126 -3.15 20.96 -4.27
N PHE A 127 -3.96 19.97 -3.84
CA PHE A 127 -3.75 19.25 -2.58
C PHE A 127 -2.53 18.35 -2.61
N ARG A 128 -2.25 17.73 -3.77
CA ARG A 128 -1.21 16.72 -3.93
C ARG A 128 -0.03 17.26 -4.72
N LYS A 129 -0.01 17.01 -6.03
CA LYS A 129 1.07 17.36 -6.95
C LYS A 129 0.48 17.66 -8.33
N PRO A 130 0.97 18.67 -9.07
CA PRO A 130 0.58 18.89 -10.46
C PRO A 130 0.70 17.61 -11.32
N GLY A 131 -0.35 17.28 -12.07
CA GLY A 131 -0.44 16.10 -12.93
C GLY A 131 -0.85 14.80 -12.22
N SER A 132 -1.04 14.82 -10.89
CA SER A 132 -1.42 13.61 -10.13
C SER A 132 -2.82 13.09 -10.48
N PHE A 133 -3.75 13.98 -10.85
CA PHE A 133 -5.10 13.59 -11.24
C PHE A 133 -5.10 12.69 -12.49
N ASP A 134 -4.44 13.13 -13.57
CA ASP A 134 -4.35 12.34 -14.80
C ASP A 134 -3.61 11.03 -14.59
N CYS A 135 -2.47 11.08 -13.90
CA CYS A 135 -1.69 9.90 -13.61
C CYS A 135 -2.54 8.86 -12.85
N THR A 136 -3.30 9.31 -11.85
CA THR A 136 -4.20 8.44 -11.09
C THR A 136 -5.23 7.75 -12.00
N LEU A 137 -5.88 8.49 -12.88
CA LEU A 137 -6.89 7.93 -13.79
C LEU A 137 -6.27 6.98 -14.83
N GLU A 138 -5.09 7.32 -15.35
CA GLU A 138 -4.35 6.48 -16.30
C GLU A 138 -4.04 5.10 -15.70
N LYS A 139 -3.57 5.05 -14.45
CA LYS A 139 -3.14 3.80 -13.81
C LYS A 139 -4.27 2.86 -13.43
N ILE A 140 -5.53 3.31 -13.44
CA ILE A 140 -6.70 2.44 -13.27
C ILE A 140 -6.69 1.31 -14.31
N ALA A 141 -6.29 1.61 -15.55
CA ALA A 141 -6.22 0.61 -16.62
C ALA A 141 -5.15 -0.47 -16.32
N CYS A 142 -3.95 -0.07 -15.91
CA CYS A 142 -2.86 -0.98 -15.54
C CYS A 142 -3.29 -1.95 -14.42
N ILE A 143 -3.92 -1.42 -13.37
CA ILE A 143 -4.42 -2.20 -12.23
C ILE A 143 -5.46 -3.24 -12.70
N LYS A 144 -6.43 -2.81 -13.51
CA LYS A 144 -7.50 -3.68 -14.02
C LYS A 144 -6.96 -4.75 -14.97
N ASN A 145 -6.03 -4.39 -15.85
CA ASN A 145 -5.42 -5.34 -16.81
C ASN A 145 -4.64 -6.45 -16.11
N ALA A 146 -4.06 -6.17 -14.93
CA ALA A 146 -3.43 -7.19 -14.08
C ALA A 146 -4.42 -8.04 -13.28
N GLY A 147 -5.74 -7.78 -13.37
CA GLY A 147 -6.76 -8.48 -12.58
C GLY A 147 -6.78 -8.10 -11.10
N ILE A 148 -6.31 -6.88 -10.77
CA ILE A 148 -6.43 -6.26 -9.45
C ILE A 148 -7.64 -5.33 -9.47
N ARG A 149 -8.37 -5.24 -8.36
CA ARG A 149 -9.47 -4.28 -8.24
C ARG A 149 -8.91 -2.90 -7.87
N SER A 150 -9.07 -1.92 -8.76
CA SER A 150 -8.89 -0.50 -8.41
C SER A 150 -10.02 -0.05 -7.48
N VAL A 151 -9.68 0.59 -6.37
CA VAL A 151 -10.64 1.16 -5.39
C VAL A 151 -10.37 2.64 -5.22
#